data_AF-A0A850G9T5-F1
#
_entry.id   AF-A0A850G9T5-F1
#
_cell.length_a   1.000
_cell.length_b   1.000
_cell.length_c   1.000
_cell.angle_alpha   90.00
_cell.angle_beta   90.00
_cell.angle_gamma   90.00
#
_symmetry.space_group_name_H-M   'P 1'
#
loop_
_entity.id
_entity.type
_entity.pdbx_description
1 polymer ?
#
loop_
_entity_poly.entity_id
_entity_poly.type
_entity_poly.pdbx_seq_one_letter_code
_entity_poly.pdbx_strand_id
1 'polypeptide(L)'
;MRRALLAAGAAASISAAVTLASACVTLEPPAPKRAEQFTAGRALVDLARLEELRATADAQPGDLEAQWRAGQAHLRACLAGHVDQRDHAEHYLERAWRLDPSSERVPTARTLGRFLNMRSAVLDLERLDLQISVYASLLPETVTAEGEGEGEGEGEGAGIGDAQRLQFWGFWAAAKALRRYAEGEQLRALAEVDSLEDTLRAWTEANPGDIDLHTMAGNYALTFAGVIPVGVGGRLRAGIDYLRVQQDNWDQLSPGARSQGRAPNVRSVFALYLAEALLAAGEVDEAGERYRRLIHLPDQPQTPARRQIVALAEHRLEHLDTYAGDREELLPLWPAGVTGCVACHARAASLPTDDLYLLSELR
;
A
#
# COMPACT_ATOMS: atom_id res chain seq x y z
N MET A 1 -27.43 15.12 70.36
CA MET A 1 -28.51 14.14 70.11
C MET A 1 -29.24 14.53 68.83
N ARG A 2 -29.42 13.58 67.90
CA ARG A 2 -30.43 13.52 66.79
C ARG A 2 -30.32 14.61 65.70
N ARG A 3 -29.85 14.31 64.47
CA ARG A 3 -30.52 13.65 63.30
C ARG A 3 -31.81 14.35 62.81
N ALA A 4 -31.85 14.53 61.46
CA ALA A 4 -33.00 14.61 60.53
C ALA A 4 -33.46 16.07 60.18
N LEU A 5 -33.72 16.52 58.94
CA LEU A 5 -33.90 15.94 57.58
C LEU A 5 -33.70 17.02 56.48
N LEU A 6 -33.19 16.57 55.31
CA LEU A 6 -33.58 16.84 53.90
C LEU A 6 -33.85 18.28 53.40
N ALA A 7 -33.16 18.69 52.32
CA ALA A 7 -33.67 18.63 50.93
C ALA A 7 -32.95 19.64 50.00
N ALA A 8 -32.76 19.22 48.74
CA ALA A 8 -32.37 20.01 47.55
C ALA A 8 -30.92 20.53 47.51
N GLY A 9 -30.10 20.33 46.47
CA GLY A 9 -30.42 19.91 45.11
C GLY A 9 -29.25 19.14 44.49
N ALA A 10 -29.55 17.94 44.01
CA ALA A 10 -28.76 17.19 43.06
C ALA A 10 -29.39 17.41 41.68
N ALA A 11 -28.91 18.41 40.92
CA ALA A 11 -29.34 18.64 39.54
C ALA A 11 -28.33 19.51 38.77
N ALA A 12 -27.06 19.13 38.73
CA ALA A 12 -26.07 19.85 37.89
C ALA A 12 -24.87 18.98 37.44
N SER A 13 -25.02 17.65 37.32
CA SER A 13 -23.88 16.79 36.93
C SER A 13 -24.24 15.60 36.04
N ILE A 14 -25.33 15.69 35.28
CA ILE A 14 -25.69 14.67 34.27
C ILE A 14 -25.93 15.38 32.93
N SER A 15 -24.89 16.02 32.39
CA SER A 15 -24.89 16.51 30.99
C SER A 15 -23.51 16.44 30.33
N ALA A 16 -22.51 15.83 30.99
CA ALA A 16 -21.18 15.58 30.42
C ALA A 16 -21.03 14.14 29.87
N ALA A 17 -22.10 13.33 29.87
CA ALA A 17 -22.06 11.91 29.53
C ALA A 17 -22.68 11.53 28.17
N VAL A 18 -23.11 12.51 27.35
CA VAL A 18 -23.77 12.25 26.05
C VAL A 18 -23.00 12.85 24.85
N THR A 19 -21.93 13.61 25.09
CA THR A 19 -20.99 14.08 24.04
C THR A 19 -19.70 13.26 24.00
N LEU A 20 -19.71 12.06 24.58
CA LEU A 20 -18.87 10.92 24.20
C LEU A 20 -19.68 10.06 23.22
N ALA A 21 -20.33 10.70 22.25
CA ALA A 21 -20.61 10.04 20.99
C ALA A 21 -19.22 9.69 20.46
N SER A 22 -18.83 8.44 20.69
CA SER A 22 -17.78 7.75 19.98
C SER A 22 -17.80 8.28 18.55
N ALA A 23 -16.85 9.14 18.23
CA ALA A 23 -16.46 9.35 16.85
C ALA A 23 -15.91 7.99 16.43
N CYS A 24 -16.81 7.08 16.07
CA CYS A 24 -16.50 5.96 15.22
C CYS A 24 -15.98 6.63 13.96
N VAL A 25 -14.66 6.80 13.90
CA VAL A 25 -13.97 7.26 12.70
C VAL A 25 -14.19 6.13 11.70
N THR A 26 -15.27 6.23 10.96
CA THR A 26 -15.51 5.38 9.81
C THR A 26 -14.52 5.85 8.76
N LEU A 27 -13.55 5.00 8.45
CA LEU A 27 -12.62 5.22 7.36
C LEU A 27 -13.41 4.95 6.07
N GLU A 28 -14.02 6.00 5.53
CA GLU A 28 -14.65 5.91 4.22
C GLU A 28 -13.56 5.83 3.14
N PRO A 29 -13.66 4.88 2.20
CA PRO A 29 -12.71 4.83 1.09
C PRO A 29 -12.82 6.10 0.24
N PRO A 30 -11.71 6.64 -0.29
CA PRO A 30 -11.76 7.72 -1.24
C PRO A 30 -12.51 7.29 -2.51
N ALA A 31 -13.09 8.26 -3.21
CA ALA A 31 -13.78 7.99 -4.46
C ALA A 31 -12.86 7.27 -5.47
N PRO A 32 -13.38 6.28 -6.24
CA PRO A 32 -12.58 5.58 -7.24
C PRO A 32 -11.95 6.54 -8.25
N LYS A 33 -10.67 6.32 -8.55
CA LYS A 33 -9.97 7.09 -9.57
C LYS A 33 -10.38 6.65 -10.97
N ARG A 34 -10.44 7.60 -11.89
CA ARG A 34 -10.77 7.39 -13.30
C ARG A 34 -9.54 7.49 -14.18
N ALA A 35 -9.53 6.78 -15.31
CA ALA A 35 -8.41 6.75 -16.24
C ALA A 35 -8.05 8.14 -16.80
N GLU A 36 -9.04 9.01 -17.01
CA GLU A 36 -8.81 10.36 -17.54
C GLU A 36 -7.92 11.19 -16.63
N GLN A 37 -7.95 10.93 -15.32
CA GLN A 37 -7.13 11.63 -14.33
C GLN A 37 -5.63 11.32 -14.47
N PHE A 38 -5.28 10.14 -15.01
CA PHE A 38 -3.89 9.74 -15.23
C PHE A 38 -3.41 9.97 -16.66
N THR A 39 -4.34 9.84 -17.61
CA THR A 39 -4.04 9.82 -19.04
C THR A 39 -4.24 11.17 -19.71
N ALA A 40 -4.99 12.08 -19.07
CA ALA A 40 -5.52 13.30 -19.69
C ALA A 40 -6.29 13.00 -21.00
N GLY A 41 -7.05 11.89 -21.00
CA GLY A 41 -7.85 11.43 -22.14
C GLY A 41 -7.05 10.76 -23.26
N ARG A 42 -5.75 10.52 -23.08
CA ARG A 42 -4.89 9.88 -24.10
C ARG A 42 -4.89 8.37 -23.96
N ALA A 43 -4.95 7.66 -25.09
CA ALA A 43 -4.65 6.24 -25.12
C ALA A 43 -3.14 6.01 -24.92
N LEU A 44 -2.74 5.64 -23.70
CA LEU A 44 -1.36 5.27 -23.36
C LEU A 44 -0.99 3.82 -23.71
N VAL A 45 -1.98 3.01 -24.10
CA VAL A 45 -1.83 1.61 -24.55
C VAL A 45 -2.78 1.35 -25.72
N ASP A 46 -2.59 0.23 -26.40
CA ASP A 46 -3.49 -0.23 -27.46
C ASP A 46 -4.77 -0.84 -26.88
N LEU A 47 -5.82 -0.03 -26.75
CA LEU A 47 -7.11 -0.45 -26.18
C LEU A 47 -7.85 -1.45 -27.07
N ALA A 48 -7.71 -1.36 -28.40
CA ALA A 48 -8.31 -2.32 -29.32
C ALA A 48 -7.70 -3.72 -29.11
N ARG A 49 -6.37 -3.78 -28.92
CA ARG A 49 -5.70 -5.03 -28.59
C ARG A 49 -6.16 -5.63 -27.26
N LEU A 50 -6.47 -4.82 -26.26
CA LEU A 50 -7.04 -5.31 -25.00
C LEU A 50 -8.40 -5.97 -25.24
N GLU A 51 -9.25 -5.36 -26.05
CA GLU A 51 -10.56 -5.92 -26.41
C GLU A 51 -10.45 -7.24 -27.18
N GLU A 52 -9.50 -7.37 -28.10
CA GLU A 52 -9.22 -8.64 -28.79
C GLU A 52 -8.79 -9.76 -27.83
N LEU A 53 -7.90 -9.43 -26.88
CA LEU A 53 -7.43 -10.38 -25.86
C LEU A 53 -8.58 -10.81 -24.95
N ARG A 54 -9.42 -9.86 -24.55
CA ARG A 54 -10.66 -10.09 -23.80
C ARG A 54 -11.59 -11.07 -24.53
N ALA A 55 -11.93 -10.75 -25.78
CA ALA A 55 -12.81 -11.58 -26.61
C ALA A 55 -12.25 -13.00 -26.79
N THR A 56 -10.92 -13.13 -26.94
CA THR A 56 -10.25 -14.44 -27.02
C THR A 56 -10.40 -15.23 -25.73
N ALA A 57 -10.16 -14.60 -24.56
CA ALA A 57 -10.30 -15.23 -23.26
C ALA A 57 -11.76 -15.60 -22.95
N ASP A 58 -12.73 -14.79 -23.37
CA ASP A 58 -14.16 -15.07 -23.18
C ASP A 58 -14.64 -16.23 -24.06
N ALA A 59 -14.16 -16.32 -25.29
CA ALA A 59 -14.44 -17.44 -26.18
C ALA A 59 -13.84 -18.77 -25.69
N GLN A 60 -12.80 -18.72 -24.84
CA GLN A 60 -12.06 -19.89 -24.36
C GLN A 60 -11.95 -19.89 -22.84
N PRO A 61 -13.06 -20.08 -22.11
CA PRO A 61 -13.09 -19.87 -20.67
C PRO A 61 -12.22 -20.82 -19.86
N GLY A 62 -11.91 -22.00 -20.41
CA GLY A 62 -11.03 -23.01 -19.80
C GLY A 62 -9.56 -22.93 -20.26
N ASP A 63 -9.19 -22.01 -21.15
CA ASP A 63 -7.80 -21.85 -21.57
C ASP A 63 -7.04 -20.91 -20.63
N LEU A 64 -6.20 -21.50 -19.78
CA LEU A 64 -5.33 -20.79 -18.83
C LEU A 64 -4.49 -19.70 -19.50
N GLU A 65 -3.90 -19.99 -20.66
CA GLU A 65 -3.00 -19.04 -21.32
C GLU A 65 -3.78 -17.84 -21.86
N ALA A 66 -4.99 -18.07 -22.39
CA ALA A 66 -5.87 -16.98 -22.81
C ALA A 66 -6.29 -16.10 -21.63
N GLN A 67 -6.72 -16.69 -20.50
CA GLN A 67 -7.07 -15.94 -19.29
C GLN A 67 -5.86 -15.14 -18.77
N TRP A 68 -4.70 -15.78 -18.67
CA TRP A 68 -3.47 -15.17 -18.18
C TRP A 68 -3.00 -14.01 -19.05
N ARG A 69 -3.01 -14.17 -20.38
CA ARG A 69 -2.62 -13.10 -21.31
C ARG A 69 -3.54 -11.90 -21.23
N ALA A 70 -4.86 -12.12 -21.18
CA ALA A 70 -5.83 -11.04 -21.00
C ALA A 70 -5.60 -10.32 -19.67
N GLY A 71 -5.54 -11.06 -18.56
CA GLY A 71 -5.31 -10.51 -17.22
C GLY A 71 -4.03 -9.68 -17.12
N GLN A 72 -2.92 -10.20 -17.65
CA GLN A 72 -1.64 -9.49 -17.67
C GLN A 72 -1.66 -8.23 -18.54
N ALA A 73 -2.38 -8.25 -19.66
CA ALA A 73 -2.48 -7.09 -20.54
C ALA A 73 -3.28 -5.96 -19.86
N HIS A 74 -4.43 -6.27 -19.27
CA HIS A 74 -5.22 -5.29 -18.52
C HIS A 74 -4.49 -4.80 -17.26
N LEU A 75 -3.77 -5.66 -16.53
CA LEU A 75 -2.94 -5.24 -15.40
C LEU A 75 -1.88 -4.23 -15.84
N ARG A 76 -1.17 -4.49 -16.94
CA ARG A 76 -0.17 -3.55 -17.48
C ARG A 76 -0.80 -2.24 -17.92
N ALA A 77 -2.00 -2.29 -18.49
CA ALA A 77 -2.77 -1.09 -18.84
C ALA A 77 -3.10 -0.25 -17.59
N CYS A 78 -3.54 -0.89 -16.50
CA CYS A 78 -3.77 -0.23 -15.22
C CYS A 78 -2.51 0.48 -14.70
N LEU A 79 -1.39 -0.24 -14.66
CA LEU A 79 -0.11 0.32 -14.22
C LEU A 79 0.44 1.40 -15.16
N ALA A 80 -0.04 1.45 -16.40
CA ALA A 80 0.25 2.51 -17.37
C ALA A 80 -0.70 3.72 -17.26
N GLY A 81 -1.69 3.69 -16.38
CA GLY A 81 -2.64 4.79 -16.12
C GLY A 81 -4.09 4.53 -16.55
N HIS A 82 -4.39 3.42 -17.24
CA HIS A 82 -5.76 3.03 -17.59
C HIS A 82 -6.40 2.23 -16.45
N VAL A 83 -6.62 2.91 -15.31
CA VAL A 83 -7.14 2.29 -14.09
C VAL A 83 -8.59 1.77 -14.23
N ASP A 84 -9.31 2.22 -15.25
CA ASP A 84 -10.60 1.68 -15.68
C ASP A 84 -10.51 0.20 -16.12
N GLN A 85 -9.32 -0.28 -16.47
CA GLN A 85 -9.08 -1.68 -16.85
C GLN A 85 -8.94 -2.62 -15.64
N ARG A 86 -9.03 -2.10 -14.41
CA ARG A 86 -8.78 -2.86 -13.16
C ARG A 86 -9.69 -4.07 -13.03
N ASP A 87 -10.99 -3.87 -13.21
CA ASP A 87 -11.96 -4.94 -12.99
C ASP A 87 -11.79 -6.07 -14.03
N HIS A 88 -11.41 -5.73 -15.26
CA HIS A 88 -11.03 -6.72 -16.27
C HIS A 88 -9.75 -7.47 -15.89
N ALA A 89 -8.72 -6.77 -15.43
CA ALA A 89 -7.49 -7.40 -14.95
C ALA A 89 -7.79 -8.38 -13.81
N GLU A 90 -8.55 -7.97 -12.79
CA GLU A 90 -8.97 -8.83 -11.69
C GLU A 90 -9.75 -10.04 -12.17
N HIS A 91 -10.75 -9.84 -13.04
CA HIS A 91 -11.59 -10.91 -13.56
C HIS A 91 -10.77 -12.00 -14.26
N TYR A 92 -9.89 -11.62 -15.19
CA TYR A 92 -9.10 -12.59 -15.97
C TYR A 92 -7.96 -13.21 -15.15
N LEU A 93 -7.33 -12.46 -14.26
CA LEU A 93 -6.33 -13.01 -13.34
C LEU A 93 -6.96 -13.98 -12.34
N GLU A 94 -8.16 -13.70 -11.84
CA GLU A 94 -8.92 -14.61 -10.97
C GLU A 94 -9.31 -15.90 -11.70
N ARG A 95 -9.76 -15.81 -12.96
CA ARG A 95 -10.05 -17.00 -13.78
C ARG A 95 -8.80 -17.81 -14.06
N ALA A 96 -7.67 -17.15 -14.38
CA ALA A 96 -6.39 -17.83 -14.54
C ALA A 96 -5.96 -18.53 -13.25
N TRP A 97 -6.10 -17.87 -12.09
CA TRP A 97 -5.81 -18.47 -10.79
C TRP A 97 -6.71 -19.67 -10.49
N ARG A 98 -8.01 -19.62 -10.78
CA ARG A 98 -8.90 -20.77 -10.59
C ARG A 98 -8.55 -21.98 -11.49
N LEU A 99 -7.96 -21.73 -12.66
CA LEU A 99 -7.47 -22.79 -13.57
C LEU A 99 -6.08 -23.32 -13.19
N ASP A 100 -5.28 -22.54 -12.47
CA ASP A 100 -3.94 -22.91 -11.98
C ASP A 100 -3.73 -22.37 -10.54
N PRO A 101 -4.41 -22.94 -9.52
CA PRO A 101 -4.37 -22.38 -8.16
C PRO A 101 -3.01 -22.51 -7.48
N SER A 102 -2.27 -23.57 -7.79
CA SER A 102 -0.90 -23.81 -7.31
C SER A 102 0.14 -22.95 -8.04
N SER A 103 -0.26 -22.21 -9.08
CA SER A 103 0.65 -21.39 -9.90
C SER A 103 1.81 -22.18 -10.51
N GLU A 104 1.56 -23.43 -10.91
CA GLU A 104 2.58 -24.33 -11.46
C GLU A 104 2.97 -23.94 -12.88
N ARG A 105 2.02 -23.42 -13.67
CA ARG A 105 2.22 -23.08 -15.07
C ARG A 105 2.48 -21.60 -15.25
N VAL A 106 1.77 -20.76 -14.51
CA VAL A 106 1.91 -19.31 -14.51
C VAL A 106 1.77 -18.76 -13.09
N PRO A 107 2.43 -17.64 -12.73
CA PRO A 107 2.43 -17.11 -11.38
C PRO A 107 1.13 -16.34 -11.03
N THR A 108 -0.02 -17.00 -11.16
CA THR A 108 -1.36 -16.41 -11.06
C THR A 108 -1.63 -15.85 -9.68
N ALA A 109 -1.44 -16.65 -8.63
CA ALA A 109 -1.73 -16.24 -7.25
C ALA A 109 -0.86 -15.05 -6.83
N ARG A 110 0.46 -15.13 -7.11
CA ARG A 110 1.41 -14.04 -6.80
C ARG A 110 1.03 -12.73 -7.49
N THR A 111 0.60 -12.82 -8.75
CA THR A 111 0.31 -11.64 -9.56
C THR A 111 -1.04 -11.03 -9.18
N LEU A 112 -2.08 -11.85 -9.03
CA LEU A 112 -3.39 -11.41 -8.59
C LEU A 112 -3.34 -10.81 -7.18
N GLY A 113 -2.70 -11.50 -6.22
CA GLY A 113 -2.58 -11.00 -4.85
C GLY A 113 -1.91 -9.63 -4.79
N ARG A 114 -0.78 -9.47 -5.49
CA ARG A 114 -0.08 -8.17 -5.56
C ARG A 114 -0.90 -7.10 -6.27
N PHE A 115 -1.70 -7.47 -7.27
CA PHE A 115 -2.58 -6.52 -7.95
C PHE A 115 -3.73 -6.06 -7.05
N LEU A 116 -4.32 -6.97 -6.27
CA LEU A 116 -5.38 -6.66 -5.30
C LEU A 116 -4.91 -5.71 -4.20
N ASN A 117 -3.60 -5.67 -3.88
CA ASN A 117 -3.04 -4.68 -2.95
C ASN A 117 -3.33 -3.23 -3.36
N MET A 118 -3.54 -2.96 -4.66
CA MET A 118 -3.93 -1.63 -5.14
C MET A 118 -5.27 -1.17 -4.56
N ARG A 119 -6.23 -2.08 -4.36
CA ARG A 119 -7.53 -1.79 -3.73
C ARG A 119 -7.36 -1.57 -2.23
N SER A 120 -6.72 -2.53 -1.56
CA SER A 120 -6.59 -2.49 -0.10
C SER A 120 -5.79 -1.28 0.39
N ALA A 121 -4.84 -0.78 -0.41
CA ALA A 121 -4.06 0.41 -0.08
C ALA A 121 -4.86 1.73 -0.12
N VAL A 122 -6.07 1.74 -0.68
CA VAL A 122 -7.03 2.85 -0.58
C VAL A 122 -8.26 2.49 0.25
N LEU A 123 -8.18 1.43 1.06
CA LEU A 123 -9.33 0.90 1.81
C LEU A 123 -10.53 0.53 0.93
N ASP A 124 -10.31 0.17 -0.33
CA ASP A 124 -11.32 -0.48 -1.16
C ASP A 124 -11.36 -1.97 -0.77
N LEU A 125 -12.36 -2.33 0.05
CA LEU A 125 -12.42 -3.60 0.78
C LEU A 125 -13.23 -4.70 0.06
N GLU A 126 -13.78 -4.41 -1.13
CA GLU A 126 -14.75 -5.31 -1.82
C GLU A 126 -14.17 -6.70 -2.13
N ARG A 127 -12.85 -6.82 -2.31
CA ARG A 127 -12.18 -8.05 -2.76
C ARG A 127 -11.28 -8.68 -1.71
N LEU A 128 -11.43 -8.33 -0.43
CA LEU A 128 -10.57 -8.86 0.63
C LEU A 128 -10.64 -10.37 0.77
N ASP A 129 -11.82 -11.00 0.63
CA ASP A 129 -11.94 -12.46 0.72
C ASP A 129 -11.17 -13.18 -0.39
N LEU A 130 -11.21 -12.63 -1.61
CA LEU A 130 -10.40 -13.11 -2.73
C LEU A 130 -8.91 -12.90 -2.43
N GLN A 131 -8.51 -11.72 -1.97
CA GLN A 131 -7.11 -11.40 -1.64
C GLN A 131 -6.56 -12.35 -0.55
N ILE A 132 -7.33 -12.61 0.50
CA ILE A 132 -6.99 -13.55 1.59
C ILE A 132 -6.81 -14.95 1.02
N SER A 133 -7.75 -15.42 0.19
CA SER A 133 -7.70 -16.76 -0.39
C SER A 133 -6.51 -16.94 -1.34
N VAL A 134 -6.19 -15.91 -2.13
CA VAL A 134 -5.04 -15.90 -3.03
C VAL A 134 -3.71 -15.91 -2.28
N TYR A 135 -3.56 -15.12 -1.21
CA TYR A 135 -2.33 -15.19 -0.41
C TYR A 135 -2.24 -16.47 0.42
N ALA A 136 -3.37 -17.00 0.92
CA ALA A 136 -3.38 -18.29 1.59
C ALA A 136 -2.89 -19.41 0.67
N SER A 137 -3.20 -19.39 -0.63
CA SER A 137 -2.70 -20.39 -1.59
C SER A 137 -1.19 -20.27 -1.88
N LEU A 138 -0.53 -19.19 -1.45
CA LEU A 138 0.91 -18.99 -1.55
C LEU A 138 1.65 -19.38 -0.26
N LEU A 139 0.92 -19.71 0.80
CA LEU A 139 1.46 -20.05 2.11
C LEU A 139 1.35 -21.55 2.35
N PRO A 140 2.30 -22.17 3.08
CA PRO A 140 2.16 -23.54 3.54
C PRO A 140 0.89 -23.68 4.40
N GLU A 141 0.22 -24.84 4.35
CA GLU A 141 -1.01 -25.11 5.12
C GLU A 141 -0.85 -24.82 6.62
N THR A 142 0.34 -25.10 7.18
CA THR A 142 0.71 -24.86 8.58
C THR A 142 0.70 -23.38 8.99
N VAL A 143 0.84 -22.45 8.04
CA VAL A 143 0.80 -21.00 8.30
C VAL A 143 -0.64 -20.47 8.29
N THR A 144 -1.56 -21.18 7.62
CA THR A 144 -2.95 -20.72 7.41
C THR A 144 -3.93 -21.21 8.48
N ALA A 145 -3.62 -22.34 9.14
CA ALA A 145 -4.41 -22.91 10.24
C ALA A 145 -3.87 -22.42 11.59
N GLU A 146 -4.30 -21.23 12.02
CA GLU A 146 -4.21 -20.74 13.41
C GLU A 146 -2.89 -21.03 14.18
N GLY A 147 -1.90 -20.13 14.05
CA GLY A 147 -0.89 -19.90 15.09
C GLY A 147 0.54 -20.37 14.74
N GLU A 148 1.47 -19.43 14.88
CA GLU A 148 2.87 -19.62 15.33
C GLU A 148 3.35 -21.08 15.40
N GLY A 149 3.63 -21.66 14.24
CA GLY A 149 4.32 -22.94 14.13
C GLY A 149 5.78 -22.69 13.79
N GLU A 150 6.67 -22.83 14.77
CA GLU A 150 8.11 -23.05 14.56
C GLU A 150 8.28 -24.39 13.82
N GLY A 151 8.07 -24.36 12.50
CA GLY A 151 8.24 -25.50 11.62
C GLY A 151 9.61 -25.46 10.98
N GLU A 152 10.61 -26.01 11.66
CA GLU A 152 11.86 -26.45 11.01
C GLU A 152 11.53 -27.61 10.06
N GLY A 153 11.14 -27.25 8.83
CA GLY A 153 10.87 -28.20 7.76
C GLY A 153 11.97 -28.10 6.70
N GLU A 154 13.02 -28.90 6.85
CA GLU A 154 13.97 -29.21 5.77
C GLU A 154 13.24 -30.01 4.69
N GLY A 155 12.67 -29.30 3.70
CA GLY A 155 12.06 -29.88 2.52
C GLY A 155 12.69 -29.27 1.27
N GLU A 156 13.59 -30.02 0.63
CA GLU A 156 14.08 -29.77 -0.73
C GLU A 156 12.95 -30.00 -1.76
N GLY A 157 11.93 -29.16 -1.73
CA GLY A 157 11.13 -28.80 -2.89
C GLY A 157 11.63 -27.47 -3.42
N ALA A 158 11.35 -27.11 -4.67
CA ALA A 158 11.56 -25.76 -5.18
C ALA A 158 10.62 -24.77 -4.46
N GLY A 159 10.90 -24.51 -3.18
CA GLY A 159 10.04 -23.85 -2.23
C GLY A 159 10.22 -22.33 -2.25
N ILE A 160 9.18 -21.64 -1.83
CA ILE A 160 9.22 -20.20 -1.57
C ILE A 160 10.19 -19.97 -0.40
N GLY A 161 11.30 -19.26 -0.66
CA GLY A 161 12.28 -18.90 0.36
C GLY A 161 11.66 -18.03 1.47
N ASP A 162 12.30 -18.00 2.64
CA ASP A 162 11.74 -17.42 3.86
C ASP A 162 11.32 -15.95 3.71
N ALA A 163 12.13 -15.13 3.02
CA ALA A 163 11.80 -13.74 2.74
C ALA A 163 10.50 -13.57 1.91
N GLN A 164 10.29 -14.43 0.91
CA GLN A 164 9.04 -14.39 0.13
C GLN A 164 7.85 -14.91 0.93
N ARG A 165 8.07 -15.92 1.78
CA ARG A 165 7.03 -16.44 2.68
C ARG A 165 6.56 -15.38 3.66
N LEU A 166 7.51 -14.68 4.30
CA LEU A 166 7.23 -13.56 5.18
C LEU A 166 6.48 -12.44 4.46
N GLN A 167 6.85 -12.14 3.21
CA GLN A 167 6.14 -11.16 2.41
C GLN A 167 4.67 -11.55 2.14
N PHE A 168 4.41 -12.79 1.72
CA PHE A 168 3.03 -13.25 1.50
C PHE A 168 2.23 -13.33 2.79
N TRP A 169 2.86 -13.76 3.89
CA TRP A 169 2.25 -13.75 5.21
C TRP A 169 1.86 -12.33 5.63
N GLY A 170 2.75 -11.35 5.45
CA GLY A 170 2.46 -9.95 5.77
C GLY A 170 1.26 -9.43 4.98
N PHE A 171 1.16 -9.73 3.68
CA PHE A 171 0.02 -9.30 2.87
C PHE A 171 -1.27 -10.00 3.27
N TRP A 172 -1.20 -11.29 3.60
CA TRP A 172 -2.33 -12.06 4.12
C TRP A 172 -2.83 -11.51 5.46
N ALA A 173 -1.92 -11.24 6.40
CA ALA A 173 -2.23 -10.69 7.72
C ALA A 173 -2.86 -9.29 7.60
N ALA A 174 -2.29 -8.42 6.75
CA ALA A 174 -2.85 -7.10 6.48
C ALA A 174 -4.28 -7.19 5.88
N ALA A 175 -4.50 -8.10 4.91
CA ALA A 175 -5.82 -8.29 4.30
C ALA A 175 -6.85 -8.81 5.32
N LYS A 176 -6.46 -9.71 6.23
CA LYS A 176 -7.33 -10.14 7.33
C LYS A 176 -7.69 -9.01 8.28
N ALA A 177 -6.71 -8.19 8.68
CA ALA A 177 -6.95 -7.05 9.55
C ALA A 177 -7.93 -6.06 8.91
N LEU A 178 -7.76 -5.77 7.61
CA LEU A 178 -8.69 -4.95 6.85
C LEU A 178 -10.09 -5.57 6.74
N ARG A 179 -10.21 -6.90 6.66
CA ARG A 179 -11.52 -7.57 6.63
C ARG A 179 -12.21 -7.44 7.97
N ARG A 180 -11.50 -7.65 9.08
CA ARG A 180 -12.00 -7.40 10.44
C ARG A 180 -12.48 -5.97 10.59
N TYR A 181 -11.75 -5.01 10.02
CA TYR A 181 -12.17 -3.61 10.00
C TYR A 181 -13.48 -3.42 9.23
N ALA A 182 -13.59 -4.00 8.03
CA ALA A 182 -14.81 -3.95 7.20
C ALA A 182 -16.04 -4.53 7.91
N GLU A 183 -15.85 -5.57 8.73
CA GLU A 183 -16.88 -6.24 9.53
C GLU A 183 -17.26 -5.47 10.80
N GLY A 184 -16.63 -4.32 11.08
CA GLY A 184 -16.86 -3.52 12.27
C GLY A 184 -16.08 -4.00 13.52
N GLU A 185 -15.19 -4.98 13.38
CA GLU A 185 -14.38 -5.54 14.47
C GLU A 185 -13.09 -4.73 14.71
N GLN A 186 -13.20 -3.41 14.86
CA GLN A 186 -12.06 -2.47 14.87
C GLN A 186 -10.96 -2.81 15.88
N LEU A 187 -11.30 -3.25 17.10
CA LEU A 187 -10.31 -3.63 18.11
C LEU A 187 -9.54 -4.89 17.72
N ARG A 188 -10.19 -5.85 17.07
CA ARG A 188 -9.53 -7.06 16.56
C ARG A 188 -8.66 -6.74 15.36
N ALA A 189 -9.15 -5.87 14.46
CA ALA A 189 -8.36 -5.36 13.35
C ALA A 189 -7.07 -4.70 13.85
N LEU A 190 -7.15 -3.83 14.86
CA LEU A 190 -5.98 -3.19 15.46
C LEU A 190 -5.02 -4.22 16.07
N ALA A 191 -5.53 -5.21 16.82
CA ALA A 191 -4.69 -6.27 17.38
C ALA A 191 -3.99 -7.11 16.29
N GLU A 192 -4.65 -7.37 15.15
CA GLU A 192 -4.03 -8.06 14.02
C GLU A 192 -2.94 -7.19 13.34
N VAL A 193 -3.13 -5.87 13.25
CA VAL A 193 -2.09 -4.94 12.76
C VAL A 193 -0.90 -4.91 13.72
N ASP A 194 -1.14 -4.80 15.03
CA ASP A 194 -0.06 -4.75 16.02
C ASP A 194 0.77 -6.06 15.99
N SER A 195 0.11 -7.22 15.86
CA SER A 195 0.79 -8.52 15.70
C SER A 195 1.62 -8.60 14.42
N LEU A 196 1.10 -8.07 13.30
CA LEU A 196 1.85 -7.95 12.04
C LEU A 196 3.10 -7.07 12.22
N GLU A 197 2.96 -5.92 12.87
CA GLU A 197 4.05 -4.97 13.08
C GLU A 197 5.14 -5.52 14.01
N ASP A 198 4.76 -6.21 15.09
CA ASP A 198 5.69 -6.87 15.99
C ASP A 198 6.46 -7.99 15.29
N THR A 199 5.78 -8.79 14.46
CA THR A 199 6.41 -9.85 13.67
C THR A 199 7.41 -9.26 12.68
N LEU A 200 7.01 -8.25 11.90
CA LEU A 200 7.91 -7.59 10.95
C LEU A 200 9.12 -6.98 11.66
N ARG A 201 8.94 -6.42 12.85
CA ARG A 201 10.02 -5.88 13.67
C ARG A 201 11.01 -6.95 14.08
N ALA A 202 10.55 -8.03 14.69
CA ALA A 202 11.39 -9.15 15.09
C ALA A 202 12.20 -9.71 13.91
N TRP A 203 11.56 -9.85 12.74
CA TRP A 203 12.23 -10.31 11.53
C TRP A 203 13.29 -9.33 11.01
N THR A 204 13.00 -8.02 11.01
CA THR A 204 13.98 -7.00 10.59
C THR A 204 15.19 -6.95 11.53
N GLU A 205 14.98 -7.11 12.84
CA GLU A 205 16.04 -7.16 13.84
C GLU A 205 16.90 -8.41 13.70
N ALA A 206 16.30 -9.56 13.40
CA ALA A 206 17.02 -10.80 13.14
C ALA A 206 17.78 -10.79 11.80
N ASN A 207 17.33 -9.98 10.83
CA ASN A 207 17.88 -9.94 9.47
C ASN A 207 18.23 -8.51 9.04
N PRO A 208 19.18 -7.83 9.72
CA PRO A 208 19.48 -6.42 9.47
C PRO A 208 20.03 -6.14 8.06
N GLY A 209 20.55 -7.16 7.37
CA GLY A 209 21.05 -7.06 5.99
C GLY A 209 19.99 -7.27 4.90
N ASP A 210 18.75 -7.66 5.24
CA ASP A 210 17.69 -7.83 4.25
C ASP A 210 16.99 -6.49 3.97
N ILE A 211 17.48 -5.77 2.97
CA ILE A 211 16.97 -4.43 2.63
C ILE A 211 15.57 -4.49 1.99
N ASP A 212 15.22 -5.59 1.31
CA ASP A 212 13.85 -5.78 0.77
C ASP A 212 12.84 -5.91 1.92
N LEU A 213 13.22 -6.60 3.02
CA LEU A 213 12.42 -6.68 4.23
C LEU A 213 12.23 -5.31 4.91
N HIS A 214 13.29 -4.51 5.02
CA HIS A 214 13.17 -3.13 5.54
C HIS A 214 12.21 -2.30 4.67
N THR A 215 12.33 -2.41 3.34
CA THR A 215 11.41 -1.72 2.41
C THR A 215 9.96 -2.10 2.67
N MET A 216 9.70 -3.39 2.84
CA MET A 216 8.35 -3.89 3.11
C MET A 216 7.81 -3.41 4.45
N ALA A 217 8.61 -3.52 5.52
CA ALA A 217 8.22 -3.08 6.87
C ALA A 217 7.93 -1.57 6.90
N GLY A 218 8.79 -0.77 6.26
CA GLY A 218 8.59 0.67 6.12
C GLY A 218 7.30 1.02 5.36
N ASN A 219 7.03 0.31 4.26
CA ASN A 219 5.81 0.52 3.49
C ASN A 219 4.55 0.19 4.29
N TYR A 220 4.53 -0.90 5.07
CA TYR A 220 3.40 -1.22 5.94
C TYR A 220 3.20 -0.18 7.03
N ALA A 221 4.26 0.17 7.75
CA ALA A 221 4.18 1.13 8.85
C ALA A 221 3.63 2.49 8.36
N LEU A 222 4.12 3.00 7.22
CA LEU A 222 3.64 4.28 6.68
C LEU A 222 2.24 4.19 6.07
N THR A 223 1.88 3.05 5.45
CA THR A 223 0.51 2.82 4.98
C THR A 223 -0.46 2.86 6.15
N PHE A 224 -0.18 2.13 7.23
CA PHE A 224 -1.03 2.11 8.42
C PHE A 224 -1.01 3.43 9.18
N ALA A 225 0.10 4.17 9.20
CA ALA A 225 0.14 5.52 9.76
C ALA A 225 -0.81 6.50 9.04
N GLY A 226 -0.99 6.32 7.73
CA GLY A 226 -1.88 7.17 6.92
C GLY A 226 -3.37 6.78 6.96
N VAL A 227 -3.72 5.59 7.45
CA VAL A 227 -5.10 5.11 7.45
C VAL A 227 -5.66 4.78 8.83
N ILE A 228 -4.82 4.41 9.80
CA ILE A 228 -5.25 4.06 11.16
C ILE A 228 -4.98 5.23 12.11
N PRO A 229 -6.01 5.85 12.73
CA PRO A 229 -5.85 7.06 13.53
C PRO A 229 -5.16 6.83 14.89
N VAL A 230 -5.01 5.58 15.32
CA VAL A 230 -4.33 5.20 16.57
C VAL A 230 -2.89 4.79 16.26
N GLY A 231 -1.94 5.11 17.13
CA GLY A 231 -0.54 4.65 16.99
C GLY A 231 0.26 5.33 15.88
N VAL A 232 -0.30 6.33 15.19
CA VAL A 232 0.31 7.06 14.06
C VAL A 232 1.76 7.45 14.34
N GLY A 233 2.06 8.08 15.48
CA GLY A 233 3.42 8.52 15.81
C GLY A 233 4.43 7.39 16.04
N GLY A 234 3.99 6.20 16.46
CA GLY A 234 4.84 5.02 16.55
C GLY A 234 5.16 4.45 15.17
N ARG A 235 4.12 4.29 14.35
CA ARG A 235 4.21 3.79 12.97
C ARG A 235 5.01 4.71 12.06
N LEU A 236 4.84 6.02 12.20
CA LEU A 236 5.60 7.02 11.45
C LEU A 236 7.11 6.90 11.74
N ARG A 237 7.50 6.82 13.01
CA ARG A 237 8.91 6.63 13.40
C ARG A 237 9.49 5.32 12.87
N ALA A 238 8.77 4.21 13.06
CA ALA A 238 9.21 2.92 12.53
C ALA A 238 9.38 2.95 11.00
N GLY A 239 8.42 3.56 10.30
CA GLY A 239 8.48 3.76 8.85
C GLY A 239 9.69 4.57 8.40
N ILE A 240 9.99 5.67 9.09
CA ILE A 240 11.20 6.48 8.85
C ILE A 240 12.46 5.63 9.06
N ASP A 241 12.58 4.90 10.16
CA ASP A 241 13.76 4.10 10.48
C ASP A 241 14.02 3.03 9.41
N TYR A 242 12.98 2.33 8.98
CA TYR A 242 13.09 1.35 7.90
C TYR A 242 13.45 1.97 6.55
N LEU A 243 12.82 3.09 6.18
CA LEU A 243 13.10 3.75 4.90
C LEU A 243 14.46 4.45 4.88
N ARG A 244 15.01 4.90 6.02
CA ARG A 244 16.40 5.37 6.12
C ARG A 244 17.37 4.26 5.70
N VAL A 245 17.25 3.07 6.31
CA VAL A 245 18.08 1.90 5.96
C VAL A 245 17.97 1.59 4.47
N GLN A 246 16.74 1.59 3.94
CA GLN A 246 16.46 1.31 2.55
C GLN A 246 17.08 2.33 1.58
N GLN A 247 16.97 3.62 1.84
CA GLN A 247 17.52 4.67 0.98
C GLN A 247 19.04 4.74 1.04
N ASP A 248 19.62 4.46 2.20
CA ASP A 248 21.08 4.47 2.40
C ASP A 248 21.75 3.21 1.84
N ASN A 249 21.00 2.12 1.69
CA ASN A 249 21.47 0.85 1.12
C ASN A 249 20.75 0.47 -0.18
N TRP A 250 20.31 1.47 -0.96
CA TRP A 250 19.53 1.25 -2.19
C TRP A 250 20.14 0.18 -3.09
N ASP A 251 21.46 0.22 -3.32
CA ASP A 251 22.15 -0.70 -4.23
C ASP A 251 22.25 -2.16 -3.75
N GLN A 252 21.85 -2.43 -2.50
CA GLN A 252 21.78 -3.77 -1.92
C GLN A 252 20.40 -4.42 -2.06
N LEU A 253 19.38 -3.67 -2.50
CA LEU A 253 18.06 -4.23 -2.82
C LEU A 253 18.15 -5.30 -3.91
N SER A 254 17.20 -6.24 -3.90
CA SER A 254 17.07 -7.24 -4.95
C SER A 254 17.03 -6.59 -6.35
N PRO A 255 17.60 -7.25 -7.39
CA PRO A 255 17.58 -6.71 -8.75
C PRO A 255 16.17 -6.40 -9.27
N GLY A 256 15.18 -7.18 -8.82
CA GLY A 256 13.77 -6.97 -9.15
C GLY A 256 13.22 -5.66 -8.57
N ALA A 257 13.52 -5.37 -7.29
CA ALA A 257 13.06 -4.16 -6.60
C ALA A 257 13.66 -2.87 -7.19
N ARG A 258 14.88 -2.93 -7.72
CA ARG A 258 15.56 -1.80 -8.37
C ARG A 258 15.30 -1.64 -9.86
N SER A 259 14.54 -2.55 -10.46
CA SER A 259 14.44 -2.62 -11.92
C SER A 259 13.66 -1.43 -12.49
N GLN A 260 14.37 -0.44 -13.04
CA GLN A 260 13.77 0.66 -13.78
C GLN A 260 13.03 0.21 -15.06
N GLY A 261 13.34 -1.00 -15.55
CA GLY A 261 12.59 -1.66 -16.61
C GLY A 261 11.14 -1.94 -16.20
N ARG A 262 10.94 -2.35 -14.95
CA ARG A 262 9.64 -2.76 -14.38
C ARG A 262 8.94 -1.63 -13.63
N ALA A 263 9.68 -0.84 -12.86
CA ALA A 263 9.18 0.25 -12.04
C ALA A 263 10.14 1.45 -12.18
N PRO A 264 10.00 2.27 -13.24
CA PRO A 264 10.95 3.34 -13.55
C PRO A 264 11.10 4.40 -12.45
N ASN A 265 10.09 4.59 -11.59
CA ASN A 265 10.08 5.69 -10.62
C ASN A 265 10.15 5.21 -9.17
N VAL A 266 10.28 3.90 -8.92
CA VAL A 266 10.21 3.31 -7.57
C VAL A 266 11.18 3.97 -6.58
N ARG A 267 12.41 4.27 -7.01
CA ARG A 267 13.38 4.97 -6.15
C ARG A 267 12.89 6.36 -5.74
N SER A 268 12.32 7.10 -6.69
CA SER A 268 11.83 8.47 -6.45
C SER A 268 10.61 8.46 -5.52
N VAL A 269 9.72 7.48 -5.66
CA VAL A 269 8.55 7.31 -4.78
C VAL A 269 8.99 7.03 -3.34
N PHE A 270 9.85 6.04 -3.11
CA PHE A 270 10.31 5.72 -1.75
C PHE A 270 11.19 6.81 -1.13
N ALA A 271 11.96 7.55 -1.93
CA ALA A 271 12.70 8.71 -1.45
C ALA A 271 11.77 9.86 -1.05
N LEU A 272 10.69 10.10 -1.80
CA LEU A 272 9.65 11.06 -1.43
C LEU A 272 8.94 10.62 -0.14
N TYR A 273 8.56 9.35 -0.01
CA TYR A 273 7.92 8.83 1.19
C TYR A 273 8.77 9.06 2.45
N LEU A 274 10.09 8.84 2.38
CA LEU A 274 10.98 9.14 3.50
C LEU A 274 10.98 10.64 3.83
N ALA A 275 11.10 11.52 2.84
CA ALA A 275 11.15 12.97 3.04
C ALA A 275 9.83 13.52 3.63
N GLU A 276 8.69 13.10 3.09
CA GLU A 276 7.35 13.46 3.56
C GLU A 276 7.11 12.91 4.97
N ALA A 277 7.52 11.67 5.27
CA ALA A 277 7.40 11.08 6.61
C ALA A 277 8.25 11.84 7.65
N LEU A 278 9.49 12.20 7.33
CA LEU A 278 10.34 13.03 8.18
C LEU A 278 9.71 14.39 8.44
N LEU A 279 9.16 15.03 7.40
CA LEU A 279 8.49 16.32 7.54
C LEU A 279 7.24 16.21 8.43
N ALA A 280 6.44 15.14 8.29
CA ALA A 280 5.28 14.84 9.12
C ALA A 280 5.66 14.54 10.58
N ALA A 281 6.89 14.08 10.82
CA ALA A 281 7.45 13.89 12.15
C ALA A 281 8.01 15.19 12.75
N GLY A 282 8.10 16.27 11.97
CA GLY A 282 8.71 17.54 12.37
C GLY A 282 10.23 17.54 12.30
N GLU A 283 10.84 16.56 11.63
CA GLU A 283 12.29 16.45 11.47
C GLU A 283 12.78 17.29 10.27
N VAL A 284 12.61 18.61 10.38
CA VAL A 284 12.74 19.58 9.28
C VAL A 284 14.09 19.52 8.56
N ASP A 285 15.20 19.52 9.31
CA ASP A 285 16.54 19.55 8.72
C ASP A 285 16.83 18.31 7.89
N GLU A 286 16.49 17.13 8.42
CA GLU A 286 16.70 15.87 7.69
C GLU A 286 15.72 15.75 6.52
N ALA A 287 14.45 16.14 6.69
CA ALA A 287 13.48 16.17 5.60
C ALA A 287 14.00 17.03 4.43
N GLY A 288 14.52 18.22 4.72
CA GLY A 288 15.13 19.10 3.72
C GLY A 288 16.29 18.44 2.98
N GLU A 289 17.16 17.71 3.68
CA GLU A 289 18.24 16.96 3.04
C GLU A 289 17.72 15.82 2.16
N ARG A 290 16.70 15.08 2.61
CA ARG A 290 16.10 14.00 1.82
C ARG A 290 15.40 14.54 0.56
N TYR A 291 14.73 15.69 0.62
CA TYR A 291 14.18 16.34 -0.58
C TYR A 291 15.28 16.75 -1.58
N ARG A 292 16.36 17.38 -1.13
CA ARG A 292 17.51 17.72 -2.01
C ARG A 292 18.10 16.47 -2.67
N ARG A 293 18.28 15.40 -1.90
CA ARG A 293 18.77 14.12 -2.43
C ARG A 293 17.81 13.50 -3.44
N LEU A 294 16.50 13.57 -3.21
CA LEU A 294 15.46 13.12 -4.15
C LEU A 294 15.56 13.86 -5.49
N ILE A 295 15.62 15.19 -5.46
CA ILE A 295 15.71 16.05 -6.65
C ILE A 295 16.92 15.64 -7.51
N HIS A 296 18.07 15.39 -6.85
CA HIS A 296 19.34 15.06 -7.49
C HIS A 296 19.65 13.56 -7.59
N LEU A 297 18.66 12.68 -7.45
CA LEU A 297 18.88 11.24 -7.58
C LEU A 297 19.53 10.89 -8.94
N PRO A 298 20.67 10.17 -8.95
CA PRO A 298 21.35 9.81 -10.19
C PRO A 298 20.57 8.77 -10.99
N ASP A 299 20.82 8.77 -12.30
CA ASP A 299 20.38 7.75 -13.26
C ASP A 299 18.88 7.42 -13.21
N GLN A 300 18.03 8.43 -13.05
CA GLN A 300 16.57 8.24 -13.02
C GLN A 300 15.91 8.52 -14.39
N PRO A 301 14.94 7.69 -14.82
CA PRO A 301 14.15 7.96 -16.04
C PRO A 301 13.35 9.27 -15.93
N GLN A 302 13.30 10.04 -17.02
CA GLN A 302 12.54 11.30 -17.08
C GLN A 302 11.06 11.06 -17.45
N THR A 303 10.32 10.38 -16.57
CA THR A 303 8.88 10.15 -16.72
C THR A 303 8.06 11.37 -16.26
N PRO A 304 6.79 11.52 -16.71
CA PRO A 304 5.91 12.57 -16.18
C PRO A 304 5.67 12.44 -14.67
N ALA A 305 5.40 11.22 -14.18
CA ALA A 305 5.25 10.96 -12.75
C ALA A 305 6.47 11.40 -11.92
N ARG A 306 7.69 11.11 -12.40
CA ARG A 306 8.91 11.56 -11.72
C ARG A 306 9.00 13.10 -11.71
N ARG A 307 8.68 13.77 -12.81
CA ARG A 307 8.69 15.24 -12.85
C ARG A 307 7.74 15.84 -11.82
N GLN A 308 6.55 15.27 -11.64
CA GLN A 308 5.61 15.71 -10.60
C GLN A 308 6.15 15.47 -9.19
N ILE A 309 6.78 14.32 -8.94
CA ILE A 309 7.46 14.02 -7.66
C ILE A 309 8.57 15.04 -7.38
N VAL A 310 9.39 15.39 -8.38
CA VAL A 310 10.45 16.39 -8.23
C VAL A 310 9.87 17.79 -7.98
N ALA A 311 8.84 18.19 -8.73
CA ALA A 311 8.20 19.48 -8.55
C ALA A 311 7.56 19.62 -7.14
N LEU A 312 6.93 18.55 -6.63
CA LEU A 312 6.44 18.52 -5.25
C LEU A 312 7.60 18.64 -4.25
N ALA A 313 8.69 17.91 -4.46
CA ALA A 313 9.87 17.97 -3.59
C ALA A 313 10.50 19.39 -3.56
N GLU A 314 10.58 20.06 -4.70
CA GLU A 314 11.04 21.46 -4.82
C GLU A 314 10.11 22.39 -4.03
N HIS A 315 8.80 22.25 -4.23
CA HIS A 315 7.80 23.03 -3.48
C HIS A 315 7.92 22.82 -1.97
N ARG A 316 7.99 21.56 -1.49
CA ARG A 316 8.14 21.24 -0.07
C ARG A 316 9.44 21.80 0.51
N LEU A 317 10.54 21.76 -0.25
CA LEU A 317 11.83 22.28 0.17
C LEU A 317 11.81 23.81 0.37
N GLU A 318 11.06 24.54 -0.45
CA GLU A 318 10.87 25.99 -0.31
C GLU A 318 9.97 26.37 0.87
N HIS A 319 9.15 25.43 1.35
CA HIS A 319 8.09 25.66 2.33
C HIS A 319 8.15 24.70 3.53
N LEU A 320 9.34 24.23 3.91
CA LEU A 320 9.50 23.21 4.97
C LEU A 320 8.80 23.60 6.28
N ASP A 321 9.04 24.82 6.77
CA ASP A 321 8.46 25.31 8.02
C ASP A 321 6.92 25.38 7.99
N THR A 322 6.34 25.50 6.80
CA THR A 322 4.87 25.56 6.63
C THR A 322 4.23 24.20 6.89
N TYR A 323 4.89 23.11 6.48
CA TYR A 323 4.35 21.76 6.55
C TYR A 323 4.91 20.93 7.72
N ALA A 324 5.90 21.45 8.45
CA ALA A 324 6.57 20.74 9.53
C ALA A 324 5.55 20.25 10.59
N GLY A 325 5.43 18.93 10.73
CA GLY A 325 4.50 18.29 11.66
C GLY A 325 3.03 18.29 11.21
N ASP A 326 2.71 18.79 10.02
CA ASP A 326 1.35 18.79 9.47
C ASP A 326 0.97 17.40 8.94
N ARG A 327 0.55 16.53 9.86
CA ARG A 327 0.19 15.15 9.52
C ARG A 327 -1.10 15.03 8.73
N GLU A 328 -1.99 16.03 8.80
CA GLU A 328 -3.25 16.01 8.03
C GLU A 328 -2.96 16.23 6.54
N GLU A 329 -1.98 17.09 6.24
CA GLU A 329 -1.53 17.36 4.87
C GLU A 329 -0.57 16.29 4.33
N LEU A 330 0.28 15.72 5.18
CA LEU A 330 1.38 14.85 4.75
C LEU A 330 1.04 13.35 4.84
N LEU A 331 -0.08 12.97 5.47
CA LEU A 331 -0.52 11.58 5.56
C LEU A 331 -1.95 11.40 5.02
N PRO A 332 -2.23 10.33 4.24
CA PRO A 332 -1.28 9.33 3.75
C PRO A 332 -0.27 9.91 2.77
N LEU A 333 0.94 9.35 2.74
CA LEU A 333 2.02 9.85 1.90
C LEU A 333 1.62 9.83 0.42
N TRP A 334 1.73 10.97 -0.26
CA TRP A 334 1.50 11.03 -1.69
C TRP A 334 2.74 10.54 -2.47
N PRO A 335 2.58 9.79 -3.57
CA PRO A 335 1.33 9.26 -4.10
C PRO A 335 0.83 8.05 -3.31
N ALA A 336 -0.44 8.01 -2.90
CA ALA A 336 -1.00 6.90 -2.12
C ALA A 336 -1.76 5.87 -2.99
N GLY A 337 -1.85 4.62 -2.52
CA GLY A 337 -2.75 3.62 -3.08
C GLY A 337 -2.61 3.34 -4.58
N VAL A 338 -3.71 3.39 -5.33
CA VAL A 338 -3.72 3.22 -6.81
C VAL A 338 -2.75 4.20 -7.48
N THR A 339 -2.73 5.47 -7.01
CA THR A 339 -1.81 6.49 -7.52
C THR A 339 -0.37 6.11 -7.26
N GLY A 340 -0.05 5.50 -6.10
CA GLY A 340 1.28 5.00 -5.78
C GLY A 340 1.75 3.87 -6.71
N CYS A 341 0.89 2.92 -7.04
CA CYS A 341 1.22 1.86 -7.99
C CYS A 341 1.43 2.40 -9.41
N VAL A 342 0.58 3.30 -9.89
CA VAL A 342 0.79 3.98 -11.18
C VAL A 342 2.08 4.81 -11.14
N ALA A 343 2.33 5.54 -10.06
CA ALA A 343 3.54 6.34 -9.89
C ALA A 343 4.80 5.49 -10.01
N CYS A 344 4.88 4.35 -9.33
CA CYS A 344 6.03 3.46 -9.41
C CYS A 344 6.28 2.91 -10.83
N HIS A 345 5.21 2.54 -11.55
CA HIS A 345 5.28 1.71 -12.76
C HIS A 345 5.13 2.47 -14.08
N ALA A 346 4.45 3.61 -14.11
CA ALA A 346 4.11 4.29 -15.35
C ALA A 346 5.31 5.01 -15.98
N ARG A 347 5.44 4.88 -17.30
CA ARG A 347 6.39 5.65 -18.10
C ARG A 347 5.80 6.95 -18.66
N ALA A 348 4.49 6.98 -18.90
CA ALA A 348 3.83 8.03 -19.66
C ALA A 348 2.58 8.63 -18.99
N ALA A 349 2.09 8.00 -17.90
CA ALA A 349 1.01 8.57 -17.10
C ALA A 349 1.49 9.78 -16.31
N SER A 350 0.59 10.73 -16.14
CA SER A 350 0.71 11.74 -15.09
C SER A 350 -0.10 11.26 -13.88
N LEU A 351 0.20 11.80 -12.71
CA LEU A 351 -0.48 11.48 -11.47
C LEU A 351 -1.53 12.54 -11.17
N PRO A 352 -2.76 12.16 -10.77
CA PRO A 352 -3.70 13.12 -10.23
C PRO A 352 -3.11 13.80 -9.01
N THR A 353 -3.19 15.12 -8.99
CA THR A 353 -2.79 15.96 -7.86
C THR A 353 -3.98 16.32 -6.96
N ASP A 354 -5.19 15.83 -7.27
CA ASP A 354 -6.39 16.12 -6.48
C ASP A 354 -6.32 15.59 -5.02
N ASP A 355 -5.37 14.70 -4.72
CA ASP A 355 -5.08 14.19 -3.37
C ASP A 355 -4.00 15.00 -2.64
N LEU A 356 -3.37 15.97 -3.32
CA LEU A 356 -2.56 16.99 -2.67
C LEU A 356 -3.51 18.15 -2.37
N TYR A 357 -3.64 18.59 -1.12
CA TYR A 357 -4.30 19.89 -0.84
C TYR A 357 -3.39 21.07 -1.22
N LEU A 358 -2.54 20.86 -2.23
CA LEU A 358 -1.61 21.80 -2.84
C LEU A 358 -2.12 22.24 -4.21
N LEU A 359 -2.53 23.52 -4.23
CA LEU A 359 -2.36 24.48 -5.32
C LEU A 359 -3.12 24.23 -6.63
N SER A 360 -4.06 25.13 -6.87
CA SER A 360 -4.61 25.52 -8.18
C SER A 360 -3.56 25.99 -9.20
N GLU A 361 -2.30 26.18 -8.80
CA GLU A 361 -1.19 26.73 -9.61
C GLU A 361 -0.38 25.65 -10.36
N LEU A 362 -0.57 24.36 -10.04
CA LEU A 362 0.06 23.22 -10.73
C LEU A 362 -0.85 22.55 -11.78
N ARG A 363 -2.06 23.09 -12.04
CA ARG A 363 -3.03 22.57 -13.00
C ARG A 363 -2.82 23.07 -14.42
#